data_AF-A0A519RFC0-F1
#
_entry.id   AF-A0A519RFC0-F1
#
_cell.length_a   1.000
_cell.length_b   1.000
_cell.length_c   1.000
_cell.angle_alpha   90.00
_cell.angle_beta   90.00
_cell.angle_gamma   90.00
#
_symmetry.space_group_name_H-M   'P 1'
#
loop_
_entity.id
_entity.type
_entity.pdbx_description
1 polymer ?
#
loop_
_entity_poly.entity_id
_entity_poly.type
_entity_poly.pdbx_seq_one_letter_code
_entity_poly.pdbx_strand_id
1 'polypeptide(L)'
;MAVSEARLRENYRRFSDAKLLRIAAEDAAKLRPEALELLRQELATRGVAAVAARAIAARLRVVSEAEIAEYCGLIRSQPCPVCCSSTHLLNATITSKVMSFLVLTTWQKRLIIACPACLDERHRDASTTSALLGWWGFPWGIIRTIQALNFNRKMAALNHLLYPTDLLKSFVVANVGHLEAARHEPMD
;
A
#
# COMPACT_ATOMS: atom_id res chain seq x y z
N MET A 1 -10.90 -12.21 -26.28
CA MET A 1 -11.66 -13.44 -26.57
C MET A 1 -11.96 -14.14 -25.26
N ALA A 2 -13.23 -14.26 -24.88
CA ALA A 2 -13.60 -14.93 -23.64
C ALA A 2 -13.38 -16.44 -23.79
N VAL A 3 -12.53 -17.03 -22.94
CA VAL A 3 -12.40 -18.49 -22.85
C VAL A 3 -13.71 -19.03 -22.28
N SER A 4 -14.33 -20.01 -22.97
CA SER A 4 -15.56 -20.65 -22.54
C SER A 4 -15.37 -21.47 -21.26
N GLU A 5 -16.38 -21.51 -20.39
CA GLU A 5 -16.33 -22.16 -19.07
C GLU A 5 -15.90 -23.63 -19.16
N ALA A 6 -16.42 -24.37 -20.15
CA ALA A 6 -16.09 -25.77 -20.40
C ALA A 6 -14.60 -25.97 -20.71
N ARG A 7 -13.99 -25.07 -21.48
CA ARG A 7 -12.57 -25.13 -21.83
C ARG A 7 -11.68 -24.78 -20.62
N LEU A 8 -12.16 -23.91 -19.74
CA LEU A 8 -11.44 -23.54 -18.53
C LEU A 8 -11.42 -24.68 -17.50
N ARG A 9 -12.56 -25.37 -17.32
CA ARG A 9 -12.67 -26.55 -16.46
C ARG A 9 -11.75 -27.68 -16.91
N GLU A 10 -11.71 -27.96 -18.22
CA GLU A 10 -10.81 -28.97 -18.81
C GLU A 10 -9.33 -28.64 -18.58
N ASN A 11 -8.95 -27.36 -18.68
CA ASN A 11 -7.58 -26.93 -18.41
C ASN A 11 -7.18 -27.14 -16.95
N TYR A 12 -8.06 -26.82 -15.99
CA TYR A 12 -7.77 -27.03 -14.57
C TYR A 12 -7.68 -28.50 -14.19
N ARG A 13 -8.50 -29.37 -14.80
CA ARG A 13 -8.38 -30.83 -14.63
C ARG A 13 -7.01 -31.36 -15.00
N ARG A 14 -6.39 -30.80 -16.04
CA ARG A 14 -5.05 -31.19 -16.52
C ARG A 14 -3.91 -30.66 -15.66
N PHE A 15 -4.16 -29.74 -14.74
CA PHE A 15 -3.12 -29.19 -13.88
C PHE A 15 -2.88 -30.09 -12.67
N SER A 16 -1.62 -30.23 -12.29
CA SER A 16 -1.21 -30.85 -11.02
C SER A 16 -1.66 -30.01 -9.84
N ASP A 17 -1.84 -30.63 -8.68
CA ASP A 17 -2.27 -29.96 -7.44
C ASP A 17 -1.34 -28.81 -7.05
N ALA A 18 -0.02 -28.99 -7.18
CA ALA A 18 0.97 -27.92 -6.92
C ALA A 18 0.75 -26.68 -7.81
N LYS A 19 0.34 -26.88 -9.06
CA LYS A 19 0.07 -25.79 -10.01
C LYS A 19 -1.26 -25.10 -9.69
N LEU A 20 -2.29 -25.85 -9.31
CA LEU A 20 -3.57 -25.29 -8.88
C LEU A 20 -3.41 -24.50 -7.57
N LEU A 21 -2.64 -25.02 -6.62
CA LEU A 21 -2.28 -24.32 -5.37
C LEU A 21 -1.50 -23.04 -5.64
N ARG A 22 -0.55 -23.05 -6.59
CA ARG A 22 0.17 -21.85 -6.98
C ARG A 22 -0.75 -20.80 -7.60
N ILE A 23 -1.63 -21.20 -8.53
CA ILE A 23 -2.62 -20.29 -9.13
C ILE A 23 -3.54 -19.69 -8.04
N ALA A 24 -4.00 -20.53 -7.11
CA ALA A 24 -4.79 -20.13 -5.96
C ALA A 24 -4.05 -19.15 -5.02
N ALA A 25 -2.75 -19.39 -4.79
CA ALA A 25 -1.94 -18.58 -3.91
C ALA A 25 -1.41 -17.30 -4.55
N GLU A 26 -1.19 -17.26 -5.87
CA GLU A 26 -0.49 -16.16 -6.57
C GLU A 26 -1.40 -15.31 -7.48
N ASP A 27 -2.40 -15.92 -8.10
CA ASP A 27 -3.17 -15.28 -9.17
C ASP A 27 -4.66 -15.16 -8.86
N ALA A 28 -5.14 -15.67 -7.71
CA ALA A 28 -6.56 -15.68 -7.36
C ALA A 28 -7.24 -14.30 -7.47
N ALA A 29 -6.57 -13.22 -7.07
CA ALA A 29 -7.09 -11.84 -7.17
C ALA A 29 -7.22 -11.31 -8.60
N LYS A 30 -6.58 -11.94 -9.58
CA LYS A 30 -6.62 -11.55 -11.00
C LYS A 30 -7.59 -12.41 -11.81
N LEU A 31 -8.14 -13.48 -11.21
CA LEU A 31 -9.07 -14.38 -11.88
C LEU A 31 -10.46 -13.76 -11.99
N ARG A 32 -11.17 -14.07 -13.08
CA ARG A 32 -12.59 -13.78 -13.21
C ARG A 32 -13.38 -14.56 -12.14
N PRO A 33 -14.52 -14.05 -11.64
CA PRO A 33 -15.34 -14.75 -10.65
C PRO A 33 -15.70 -16.18 -11.07
N GLU A 34 -16.03 -16.41 -12.36
CA GLU A 34 -16.36 -17.75 -12.86
C GLU A 34 -15.14 -18.69 -12.84
N ALA A 35 -13.95 -18.16 -13.15
CA ALA A 35 -12.70 -18.91 -13.14
C ALA A 35 -12.27 -19.31 -11.73
N LEU A 36 -12.57 -18.45 -10.74
CA LEU A 36 -12.29 -18.71 -9.35
C LEU A 36 -13.19 -19.82 -8.78
N GLU A 37 -14.47 -19.82 -9.16
CA GLU A 37 -15.43 -20.82 -8.69
C GLU A 37 -15.08 -22.21 -9.22
N LEU A 38 -14.70 -22.31 -10.51
CA LEU A 38 -14.20 -23.57 -11.08
C LEU A 38 -12.94 -24.07 -10.39
N LEU A 39 -12.03 -23.16 -10.05
CA LEU A 39 -10.79 -23.51 -9.33
C LEU A 39 -11.12 -24.05 -7.93
N ARG A 40 -12.06 -23.43 -7.20
CA ARG A 40 -12.54 -23.90 -5.89
C ARG A 40 -13.17 -25.30 -5.97
N GLN A 41 -14.00 -25.55 -6.98
CA GLN A 41 -14.67 -26.84 -7.19
C GLN A 41 -13.65 -27.97 -7.48
N GLU A 42 -12.64 -27.70 -8.31
CA GLU A 42 -11.60 -28.69 -8.62
C GLU A 42 -10.71 -28.97 -7.39
N LEU A 43 -10.32 -27.94 -6.64
CA LEU A 43 -9.55 -28.10 -5.40
C LEU A 43 -10.34 -28.82 -4.30
N ALA A 44 -11.67 -28.62 -4.24
CA ALA A 44 -12.56 -29.35 -3.33
C ALA A 44 -12.63 -30.84 -3.66
N THR A 45 -12.72 -31.16 -4.95
CA THR A 45 -12.78 -32.54 -5.45
C THR A 45 -11.50 -33.33 -5.11
N ARG A 46 -10.35 -32.65 -5.02
CA ARG A 46 -9.03 -33.26 -4.78
C ARG A 46 -8.61 -33.32 -3.30
N GLY A 47 -9.47 -32.92 -2.37
CA GLY A 47 -9.18 -32.96 -0.93
C GLY A 47 -8.17 -31.93 -0.42
N VAL A 48 -7.62 -31.08 -1.30
CA VAL A 48 -6.71 -29.96 -0.96
C VAL A 48 -7.47 -28.65 -0.65
N ALA A 49 -8.80 -28.72 -0.62
CA ALA A 49 -9.73 -27.60 -0.43
C ALA A 49 -9.40 -26.73 0.78
N ALA A 50 -9.05 -27.31 1.93
CA ALA A 50 -8.85 -26.56 3.16
C ALA A 50 -7.57 -25.70 3.17
N VAL A 51 -6.50 -26.16 2.50
CA VAL A 51 -5.25 -25.37 2.36
C VAL A 51 -5.43 -24.32 1.28
N ALA A 52 -6.03 -24.69 0.15
CA ALA A 52 -6.26 -23.78 -0.95
C ALA A 52 -7.31 -22.70 -0.62
N ALA A 53 -8.37 -23.04 0.11
CA ALA A 53 -9.38 -22.06 0.55
C ALA A 53 -8.79 -21.01 1.49
N ARG A 54 -7.86 -21.40 2.38
CA ARG A 54 -7.13 -20.44 3.23
C ARG A 54 -6.20 -19.55 2.40
N ALA A 55 -5.46 -20.10 1.46
CA ALA A 55 -4.59 -19.33 0.55
C ALA A 55 -5.39 -18.35 -0.33
N ILE A 56 -6.52 -18.81 -0.86
CA ILE A 56 -7.45 -18.01 -1.67
C ILE A 56 -8.11 -16.93 -0.81
N ALA A 57 -8.62 -17.26 0.38
CA ALA A 57 -9.25 -16.32 1.29
C ALA A 57 -8.28 -15.24 1.78
N ALA A 58 -7.03 -15.60 2.08
CA ALA A 58 -6.00 -14.64 2.48
C ALA A 58 -5.67 -13.63 1.37
N ARG A 59 -5.81 -14.00 0.09
CA ARG A 59 -5.48 -13.15 -1.06
C ARG A 59 -6.70 -12.45 -1.67
N LEU A 60 -7.89 -13.03 -1.50
CA LEU A 60 -9.17 -12.49 -1.97
C LEU A 60 -9.98 -11.80 -0.88
N ARG A 61 -9.40 -11.55 0.29
CA ARG A 61 -10.06 -10.69 1.26
C ARG A 61 -10.17 -9.30 0.65
N VAL A 62 -11.29 -9.03 -0.03
CA VAL A 62 -11.73 -7.69 -0.38
C VAL A 62 -11.97 -7.03 0.95
N VAL A 63 -10.95 -6.31 1.44
CA VAL A 63 -11.04 -5.59 2.69
C VAL A 63 -12.16 -4.58 2.51
N SER A 64 -13.23 -4.74 3.25
CA SER A 64 -14.37 -3.84 3.20
C SER A 64 -13.94 -2.42 3.61
N GLU A 65 -14.67 -1.40 3.16
CA GLU A 65 -14.40 -0.02 3.58
C GLU A 65 -14.44 0.13 5.11
N ALA A 66 -15.31 -0.63 5.78
CA ALA A 66 -15.41 -0.68 7.23
C ALA A 66 -14.14 -1.23 7.89
N GLU A 67 -13.59 -2.33 7.38
CA GLU A 67 -12.32 -2.90 7.87
C GLU A 67 -11.15 -1.96 7.62
N ILE A 68 -11.09 -1.30 6.45
CA ILE A 68 -10.06 -0.28 6.17
C ILE A 68 -10.16 0.86 7.19
N ALA A 69 -11.38 1.32 7.50
CA ALA A 69 -11.60 2.35 8.50
C ALA A 69 -11.19 1.90 9.91
N GLU A 70 -11.43 0.64 10.27
CA GLU A 70 -11.01 0.05 11.54
C GLU A 70 -9.48 0.04 11.67
N TYR A 71 -8.75 -0.50 10.70
CA TYR A 71 -7.28 -0.47 10.72
C TYR A 71 -6.72 0.95 10.69
N CYS A 72 -7.32 1.84 9.92
CA CYS A 72 -6.95 3.25 9.96
C CYS A 72 -7.14 3.81 11.37
N GLY A 73 -8.24 3.50 12.05
CA GLY A 73 -8.48 3.88 13.44
C GLY A 73 -7.38 3.39 14.38
N LEU A 74 -7.03 2.11 14.29
CA LEU A 74 -5.97 1.47 15.09
C LEU A 74 -4.60 2.10 14.89
N ILE A 75 -4.22 2.43 13.64
CA ILE A 75 -2.96 3.10 13.35
C ILE A 75 -2.99 4.55 13.84
N ARG A 76 -4.10 5.26 13.62
CA ARG A 76 -4.24 6.69 13.96
C ARG A 76 -4.19 6.95 15.46
N SER A 77 -4.61 6.00 16.28
CA SER A 77 -4.59 6.11 17.75
C SER A 77 -3.22 5.79 18.36
N GLN A 78 -2.26 5.29 17.59
CA GLN A 78 -0.92 5.01 18.10
C GLN A 78 -0.17 6.30 18.45
N PRO A 79 0.74 6.27 19.45
CA PRO A 79 1.69 7.36 19.67
C PRO A 79 2.48 7.68 18.40
N CYS A 80 2.76 8.95 18.17
CA CYS A 80 3.52 9.39 17.01
C CYS A 80 4.93 8.76 17.04
N PRO A 81 5.38 8.05 15.98
CA PRO A 81 6.69 7.40 15.97
C PRO A 81 7.87 8.39 15.90
N VAL A 82 7.59 9.69 15.72
CA VAL A 82 8.61 10.74 15.62
C VAL A 82 8.77 11.51 16.93
N CYS A 83 7.67 11.90 17.57
CA CYS A 83 7.69 12.71 18.79
C CYS A 83 7.11 12.01 20.02
N CYS A 84 6.69 10.75 19.89
CA CYS A 84 6.06 9.92 20.94
C CYS A 84 4.76 10.48 21.54
N SER A 85 4.23 11.60 21.02
CA SER A 85 2.98 12.18 21.50
C SER A 85 1.76 11.38 21.01
N SER A 86 0.78 11.21 21.89
CA SER A 86 -0.56 10.69 21.60
C SER A 86 -1.63 11.78 21.50
N THR A 87 -1.26 13.07 21.51
CA THR A 87 -2.21 14.20 21.52
C THR A 87 -2.97 14.37 20.21
N HIS A 88 -2.43 13.89 19.09
CA HIS A 88 -3.02 14.04 17.77
C HIS A 88 -3.06 12.69 17.04
N LEU A 89 -4.15 12.47 16.30
CA LEU A 89 -4.28 11.31 15.44
C LEU A 89 -3.25 11.34 14.32
N LEU A 90 -2.66 10.18 14.03
CA LEU A 90 -1.67 10.08 12.96
C LEU A 90 -2.32 10.28 11.58
N ASN A 91 -1.52 10.66 10.60
CA ASN A 91 -1.91 10.66 9.20
C ASN A 91 -0.74 10.23 8.32
N ALA A 92 -1.00 9.97 7.04
CA ALA A 92 0.03 9.64 6.07
C ALA A 92 0.24 10.77 5.07
N THR A 93 1.49 10.99 4.67
CA THR A 93 1.85 11.93 3.61
C THR A 93 3.01 11.38 2.78
N ILE A 94 3.25 11.95 1.60
CA ILE A 94 4.48 11.70 0.84
C ILE A 94 5.27 12.99 0.74
N THR A 95 6.54 12.94 1.10
CA THR A 95 7.49 14.04 0.89
C THR A 95 8.34 13.77 -0.36
N SER A 96 8.73 14.83 -1.04
CA SER A 96 9.58 14.83 -2.23
C SER A 96 10.81 15.71 -1.97
N LYS A 97 12.00 15.10 -1.99
CA LYS A 97 13.28 15.77 -1.74
C LYS A 97 14.16 15.69 -2.98
N VAL A 98 14.69 16.83 -3.44
CA VAL A 98 15.58 16.92 -4.59
C VAL A 98 16.93 17.47 -4.13
N MET A 99 18.01 16.85 -4.59
CA MET A 99 19.36 17.37 -4.46
C MET A 99 20.04 17.25 -5.82
N SER A 100 20.55 18.36 -6.33
CA SER A 100 21.16 18.47 -7.65
C SER A 100 22.51 19.17 -7.51
N PHE A 101 23.54 18.63 -8.14
CA PHE A 101 24.89 19.19 -8.20
C PHE A 101 25.44 19.00 -9.61
N LEU A 102 25.65 20.09 -10.34
CA LEU A 102 26.20 20.11 -11.71
C LEU A 102 25.42 19.22 -12.68
N VAL A 103 25.86 17.97 -12.88
CA VAL A 103 25.23 17.00 -13.79
C VAL A 103 24.44 15.91 -13.05
N LEU A 104 24.62 15.77 -11.74
CA LEU A 104 23.96 14.73 -10.96
C LEU A 104 22.72 15.30 -10.27
N THR A 105 21.55 14.73 -10.55
CA THR A 105 20.31 15.06 -9.84
C THR A 105 19.74 13.81 -9.18
N THR A 106 19.60 13.86 -7.86
CA THR A 106 18.94 12.84 -7.07
C THR A 106 17.58 13.34 -6.60
N TRP A 107 16.61 12.45 -6.59
CA TRP A 107 15.26 12.74 -6.15
C TRP A 107 14.70 11.53 -5.40
N GLN A 108 14.06 11.81 -4.28
CA GLN A 108 13.49 10.77 -3.42
C GLN A 108 12.07 11.16 -3.00
N LYS A 109 11.17 10.18 -3.10
CA LYS A 109 9.84 10.24 -2.47
C LYS A 109 9.80 9.31 -1.27
N ARG A 110 9.24 9.75 -0.16
CA ARG A 110 9.11 8.94 1.05
C ARG A 110 7.69 9.04 1.61
N LEU A 111 7.04 7.90 1.82
CA LEU A 111 5.80 7.79 2.59
C LEU A 111 6.13 7.91 4.07
N ILE A 112 5.39 8.74 4.80
CA ILE A 112 5.60 8.99 6.22
C ILE A 112 4.24 8.93 6.91
N ILE A 113 4.17 8.20 8.03
CA ILE A 113 3.01 8.16 8.92
C ILE A 113 3.41 8.80 10.26
N ALA A 114 2.78 9.91 10.64
CA ALA A 114 3.10 10.65 11.87
C ALA A 114 1.94 11.61 12.24
N CYS A 115 2.07 12.30 13.37
CA CYS A 115 1.14 13.37 13.74
C CYS A 115 1.29 14.60 12.81
N PRO A 116 0.26 15.46 12.68
CA PRO A 116 0.27 16.56 11.71
C PRO A 116 1.48 17.50 11.83
N ALA A 117 1.86 17.87 13.05
CA ALA A 117 3.03 18.73 13.30
C ALA A 117 4.35 18.10 12.80
N CYS A 118 4.53 16.79 13.01
CA CYS A 118 5.70 16.09 12.50
C CYS A 118 5.67 15.97 10.97
N LEU A 119 4.49 15.77 10.37
CA LEU A 119 4.36 15.73 8.91
C LEU A 119 4.70 17.09 8.28
N ASP A 120 4.25 18.19 8.89
CA ASP A 120 4.58 19.55 8.44
C ASP A 120 6.08 19.81 8.49
N GLU A 121 6.75 19.40 9.58
CA GLU A 121 8.20 19.54 9.71
C GLU A 121 8.94 18.74 8.63
N ARG A 122 8.45 17.54 8.29
CA ARG A 122 9.03 16.74 7.20
C ARG A 122 8.85 17.37 5.83
N HIS A 123 7.72 18.04 5.57
CA HIS A 123 7.54 18.83 4.34
C HIS A 123 8.45 20.05 4.32
N ARG A 124 8.64 20.71 5.47
CA ARG A 124 9.54 21.86 5.61
C ARG A 124 10.99 21.44 5.34
N ASP A 125 11.49 20.38 5.95
CA ASP A 125 12.84 19.84 5.66
C ASP A 125 13.02 19.50 4.18
N ALA A 126 12.09 18.73 3.61
CA ALA A 126 12.18 18.29 2.22
C ALA A 126 12.14 19.48 1.24
N SER A 127 11.29 20.49 1.53
CA SER A 127 11.14 21.68 0.70
C SER A 127 12.32 22.61 0.84
N THR A 128 12.80 22.88 2.06
CA THR A 128 14.01 23.69 2.31
C THR A 128 15.22 23.06 1.66
N THR A 129 15.40 21.74 1.80
CA THR A 129 16.52 21.06 1.14
C THR A 129 16.42 21.18 -0.39
N SER A 130 15.23 20.97 -0.95
CA SER A 130 15.03 21.08 -2.41
C SER A 130 15.26 22.52 -2.89
N ALA A 131 14.80 23.53 -2.13
CA ALA A 131 14.97 24.93 -2.47
C ALA A 131 16.42 25.43 -2.34
N LEU A 132 17.25 24.79 -1.52
CA LEU A 132 18.66 25.17 -1.38
C LEU A 132 19.58 24.37 -2.31
N LEU A 133 19.29 23.08 -2.48
CA LEU A 133 20.20 22.13 -3.13
C LEU A 133 19.66 21.58 -4.44
N GLY A 134 18.44 21.88 -4.86
CA GLY A 134 17.83 21.27 -6.03
C GLY A 134 18.14 21.96 -7.36
N TRP A 135 18.62 23.20 -7.35
CA TRP A 135 18.72 24.03 -8.56
C TRP A 135 20.04 23.89 -9.34
N TRP A 136 21.07 23.31 -8.74
CA TRP A 136 22.44 23.38 -9.26
C TRP A 136 22.72 22.50 -10.49
N GLY A 137 21.73 21.74 -10.97
CA GLY A 137 21.83 20.98 -12.20
C GLY A 137 20.91 21.49 -13.30
N PHE A 138 21.49 21.79 -14.46
CA PHE A 138 20.76 22.30 -15.62
C PHE A 138 20.52 21.21 -16.66
N PRO A 139 19.31 21.10 -17.26
CA PRO A 139 18.06 21.78 -16.89
C PRO A 139 17.28 21.05 -15.78
N TRP A 140 17.65 19.80 -15.49
CA TRP A 140 16.79 18.88 -14.74
C TRP A 140 16.58 19.25 -13.26
N GLY A 141 17.57 19.87 -12.61
CA GLY A 141 17.47 20.33 -11.23
C GLY A 141 16.39 21.38 -11.06
N ILE A 142 16.35 22.39 -11.93
CA ILE A 142 15.32 23.45 -11.90
C ILE A 142 13.91 22.85 -12.04
N ILE A 143 13.71 22.03 -13.08
CA ILE A 143 12.41 21.42 -13.36
C ILE A 143 11.95 20.54 -12.19
N ARG A 144 12.83 19.67 -11.68
CA ARG A 144 12.51 18.76 -10.57
C ARG A 144 12.26 19.49 -9.26
N THR A 145 12.98 20.57 -9.01
CA THR A 145 12.81 21.35 -7.77
C THR A 145 11.46 22.03 -7.72
N ILE A 146 11.03 22.69 -8.82
CA ILE A 146 9.69 23.28 -8.91
C ILE A 146 8.60 22.21 -8.71
N GLN A 147 8.76 21.05 -9.34
CA GLN A 147 7.83 19.93 -9.17
C GLN A 147 7.78 19.46 -7.71
N ALA A 148 8.92 19.31 -7.04
CA ALA A 148 9.00 18.85 -5.66
C ALA A 148 8.37 19.85 -4.67
N LEU A 149 8.65 21.15 -4.83
CA LEU A 149 8.07 22.19 -3.97
C LEU A 149 6.55 22.24 -4.09
N ASN A 150 6.03 22.21 -5.31
CA ASN A 150 4.59 22.18 -5.56
C ASN A 150 3.94 20.90 -5.02
N PHE A 151 4.61 19.76 -5.19
CA PHE A 151 4.14 18.48 -4.67
C PHE A 151 4.07 18.47 -3.14
N ASN A 152 5.13 18.90 -2.46
CA ASN A 152 5.17 18.97 -1.00
C ASN A 152 4.10 19.91 -0.45
N ARG A 153 3.93 21.09 -1.06
CA ARG A 153 2.87 22.03 -0.65
C ARG A 153 1.47 21.42 -0.77
N LYS A 154 1.18 20.71 -1.87
CA LYS A 154 -0.11 20.02 -2.06
C LYS A 154 -0.32 18.92 -1.02
N MET A 155 0.71 18.13 -0.75
CA MET A 155 0.64 17.05 0.23
C MET A 155 0.52 17.56 1.67
N ALA A 156 1.21 18.67 2.01
CA ALA A 156 1.14 19.29 3.33
C ALA A 156 -0.27 19.77 3.68
N ALA A 157 -1.04 20.23 2.70
CA ALA A 157 -2.43 20.66 2.90
C ALA A 157 -3.35 19.54 3.42
N LEU A 158 -2.94 18.26 3.28
CA LEU A 158 -3.72 17.09 3.71
C LEU A 158 -3.35 16.61 5.12
N ASN A 159 -2.27 17.12 5.72
CA ASN A 159 -1.74 16.62 6.99
C ASN A 159 -2.73 16.76 8.16
N HIS A 160 -3.52 17.84 8.15
CA HIS A 160 -4.45 18.21 9.22
C HIS A 160 -5.87 17.65 9.02
N LEU A 161 -6.08 16.75 8.06
CA LEU A 161 -7.37 16.12 7.88
C LEU A 161 -7.77 15.29 9.11
N LEU A 162 -8.98 15.56 9.62
CA LEU A 162 -9.57 14.86 10.76
C LEU A 162 -9.90 13.39 10.43
N TYR A 163 -9.96 13.03 9.15
CA TYR A 163 -10.15 11.67 8.65
C TYR A 163 -8.87 11.11 8.00
N PRO A 164 -8.76 9.78 7.85
CA PRO A 164 -7.63 9.14 7.19
C PRO A 164 -7.45 9.65 5.76
N THR A 165 -6.24 10.10 5.43
CA THR A 165 -5.87 10.39 4.03
C THR A 165 -5.97 9.13 3.19
N ASP A 166 -6.17 9.29 1.88
CA ASP A 166 -6.19 8.15 0.96
C ASP A 166 -4.83 7.44 0.88
N LEU A 167 -3.74 8.15 1.21
CA LEU A 167 -2.42 7.55 1.38
C LEU A 167 -2.39 6.57 2.57
N LEU A 168 -3.03 6.93 3.69
CA LEU A 168 -3.12 6.05 4.85
C LEU A 168 -4.00 4.83 4.55
N LYS A 169 -5.14 5.03 3.87
CA LYS A 169 -5.99 3.94 3.41
C LYS A 169 -5.24 2.99 2.46
N SER A 170 -4.50 3.56 1.52
CA SER A 170 -3.68 2.78 0.57
C SER A 170 -2.58 2.00 1.28
N PHE A 171 -1.96 2.59 2.31
CA PHE A 171 -0.99 1.90 3.16
C PHE A 171 -1.64 0.71 3.89
N VAL A 172 -2.83 0.89 4.46
CA VAL A 172 -3.58 -0.20 5.10
C VAL A 172 -3.88 -1.32 4.11
N VAL A 173 -4.43 -1.01 2.93
CA VAL A 173 -4.75 -2.01 1.91
C VAL A 173 -3.51 -2.80 1.49
N ALA A 174 -2.37 -2.12 1.32
CA ALA A 174 -1.11 -2.75 0.95
C ALA A 174 -0.50 -3.62 2.05
N ASN A 175 -0.85 -3.39 3.33
CA ASN A 175 -0.22 -4.05 4.48
C ASN A 175 -1.21 -4.84 5.34
N VAL A 176 -2.44 -5.09 4.87
CA VAL A 176 -3.50 -5.71 5.69
C VAL A 176 -3.08 -7.05 6.30
N GLY A 177 -2.33 -7.88 5.56
CA GLY A 177 -1.83 -9.16 6.07
C GLY A 177 -0.87 -9.01 7.26
N HIS A 178 -0.02 -7.98 7.25
CA HIS A 178 0.86 -7.66 8.37
C HIS A 178 0.10 -7.06 9.56
N LEU A 179 -0.89 -6.20 9.28
CA LEU A 179 -1.72 -5.59 10.31
C LEU A 179 -2.58 -6.63 11.04
N GLU A 180 -3.11 -7.62 10.32
CA GLU A 180 -3.85 -8.74 10.91
C GLU A 180 -2.96 -9.63 11.77
N ALA A 181 -1.74 -9.92 11.32
CA ALA A 181 -0.78 -10.70 12.13
C ALA A 181 -0.45 -9.98 13.45
N ALA A 182 -0.18 -8.67 13.38
CA ALA A 182 0.12 -7.85 14.55
C ALA A 182 -1.08 -7.65 15.50
N ARG A 183 -2.32 -7.86 15.02
CA ARG A 183 -3.54 -7.75 15.85
C ARG A 183 -3.64 -8.86 16.90
N HIS A 184 -2.99 -10.00 16.67
CA HIS A 184 -3.11 -11.20 17.50
C HIS A 184 -1.88 -11.52 18.35
N GLU A 185 -0.80 -10.74 18.23
CA GLU A 185 0.35 -10.81 19.14
C GLU A 185 0.11 -9.84 20.32
N PRO A 186 0.28 -10.30 21.58
CA PRO A 186 0.33 -9.36 22.70
C PRO A 186 1.53 -8.43 22.49
N MET A 187 1.29 -7.12 22.53
CA MET A 187 2.38 -6.15 22.59
C MET A 187 3.00 -6.24 23.99
N ASP A 188 4.09 -7.00 24.08
CA ASP A 188 5.03 -7.00 25.21
C ASP A 188 5.92 -5.74 25.19
#